data_AF-A0A382FWV5-F1
#
_entry.id   AF-A0A382FWV5-F1
#
_cell.length_a   1.000
_cell.length_b   1.000
_cell.length_c   1.000
_cell.angle_alpha   90.00
_cell.angle_beta   90.00
_cell.angle_gamma   90.00
#
_symmetry.space_group_name_H-M   'P 1'
#
loop_
_entity.id
_entity.type
_entity.pdbx_description
1 polymer ?
#
loop_
_entity_poly.entity_id
_entity_poly.type
_entity_poly.pdbx_seq_one_letter_code
_entity_poly.pdbx_strand_id
1 'polypeptide(L)'
;MVPPLPDFLPGASFSDLLLPEVAIAFPDTSRDSEQMGVEVALREFSPGKVTHRFAIDWTGERLWVPVDGSVTPINTAFDADPLDTVTPDGETDPIRVLRPWKIRPVNPELAIRNSSNARPIWRSSFQRVGEPVERTTPDYAGLAALVPSLKFFLHKAGNNLTVHRFSVGSTGTISRGEEREMFETRFVDDDEPVGLGYRIDTDGICFEARDPGGWDKVGESDPSLGRSLLRDWFKHCVVTSPPLQGIASIFIREWLAELSLAAIVEEAVSAGSNLDNGIANFKDQPVADVLDRVLQLVFQSVDPTQVTGAEFADDEVDPTKLHGEIVSCATNPVVEEAIHDATAELANPTAEHFEAWLRDRYLATLAGAVTHAIALLHEELNVDELVVDTG
;
A
#
# COMPACT_ATOMS: atom_id res chain seq x y z
N MET A 1 28.20 -25.06 -15.89
CA MET A 1 26.80 -25.43 -15.63
C MET A 1 26.84 -26.48 -14.52
N VAL A 2 26.74 -26.02 -13.27
CA VAL A 2 26.66 -26.91 -12.10
C VAL A 2 25.23 -27.44 -12.08
N PRO A 3 25.00 -28.77 -12.06
CA PRO A 3 23.63 -29.27 -11.96
C PRO A 3 23.03 -28.81 -10.62
N PRO A 4 21.70 -28.53 -10.57
CA PRO A 4 21.05 -28.22 -9.31
C PRO A 4 21.29 -29.37 -8.32
N LEU A 5 21.40 -29.02 -7.04
CA LEU A 5 21.58 -30.00 -5.96
C LEU A 5 20.50 -31.09 -6.07
N PRO A 6 20.84 -32.39 -5.92
CA PRO A 6 19.93 -33.52 -6.19
C PRO A 6 18.61 -33.53 -5.39
N ASP A 7 18.47 -32.69 -4.37
CA ASP A 7 17.33 -32.66 -3.46
C ASP A 7 16.42 -31.41 -3.60
N PHE A 8 16.65 -30.56 -4.60
CA PHE A 8 15.86 -29.33 -4.79
C PHE A 8 14.84 -29.50 -5.93
N LEU A 9 13.59 -29.80 -5.55
CA LEU A 9 12.45 -29.53 -6.43
C LEU A 9 12.19 -28.01 -6.39
N PRO A 10 12.02 -27.31 -7.53
CA PRO A 10 11.68 -25.90 -7.52
C PRO A 10 10.30 -25.70 -6.87
N GLY A 11 10.28 -25.14 -5.65
CA GLY A 11 9.05 -24.86 -4.92
C GLY A 11 8.16 -23.79 -5.57
N ALA A 12 8.72 -22.96 -6.44
CA ALA A 12 8.00 -21.88 -7.13
C ALA A 12 6.87 -22.39 -8.04
N SER A 13 6.93 -23.65 -8.49
CA SER A 13 5.84 -24.26 -9.28
C SER A 13 4.67 -24.76 -8.44
N PHE A 14 4.78 -24.75 -7.10
CA PHE A 14 3.79 -25.31 -6.18
C PHE A 14 3.31 -24.33 -5.11
N SER A 15 3.86 -23.13 -5.00
CA SER A 15 3.39 -22.09 -4.05
C SER A 15 1.92 -21.76 -4.27
N ASP A 16 1.48 -21.66 -5.53
CA ASP A 16 0.06 -21.47 -5.89
C ASP A 16 -0.81 -22.68 -5.52
N LEU A 17 -0.24 -23.90 -5.48
CA LEU A 17 -0.94 -25.12 -5.03
C LEU A 17 -1.06 -25.23 -3.50
N LEU A 18 -0.24 -24.48 -2.75
CA LEU A 18 -0.27 -24.49 -1.28
C LEU A 18 -1.30 -23.50 -0.72
N LEU A 19 -1.74 -22.54 -1.53
CA LEU A 19 -2.79 -21.63 -1.13
C LEU A 19 -4.16 -22.31 -1.18
N PRO A 20 -5.02 -22.10 -0.16
CA PRO A 20 -6.38 -22.58 -0.22
C PRO A 20 -7.12 -21.97 -1.42
N GLU A 21 -7.96 -22.79 -2.04
CA GLU A 21 -8.88 -22.35 -3.08
C GLU A 21 -10.19 -21.85 -2.47
N VAL A 22 -10.85 -20.96 -3.20
CA VAL A 22 -12.12 -20.34 -2.85
C VAL A 22 -13.09 -20.53 -4.00
N ALA A 23 -14.27 -21.06 -3.69
CA ALA A 23 -15.35 -21.28 -4.64
C ALA A 23 -16.08 -19.96 -4.96
N ILE A 24 -16.21 -19.61 -6.23
CA ILE A 24 -17.00 -18.47 -6.69
C ILE A 24 -18.38 -18.97 -7.10
N ALA A 25 -19.39 -18.63 -6.32
CA ALA A 25 -20.77 -19.04 -6.54
C ALA A 25 -21.51 -17.96 -7.33
N PHE A 26 -21.68 -18.19 -8.62
CA PHE A 26 -22.34 -17.22 -9.51
C PHE A 26 -23.81 -16.97 -9.10
N PRO A 27 -24.32 -15.74 -9.31
CA PRO A 27 -25.74 -15.44 -9.12
C PRO A 27 -26.65 -16.33 -9.97
N ASP A 28 -26.21 -16.66 -11.19
CA ASP A 28 -26.86 -17.63 -12.05
C ASP A 28 -26.50 -19.06 -11.61
N THR A 29 -27.45 -19.70 -10.92
CA THR A 29 -27.30 -21.07 -10.41
C THR A 29 -27.19 -22.15 -11.49
N SER A 30 -27.40 -21.82 -12.77
CA SER A 30 -27.19 -22.77 -13.87
C SER A 30 -25.71 -22.94 -14.23
N ARG A 31 -24.85 -22.04 -13.76
CA ARG A 31 -23.41 -22.06 -13.97
C ARG A 31 -22.71 -22.75 -12.80
N ASP A 32 -21.79 -23.66 -13.13
CA ASP A 32 -20.94 -24.30 -12.14
C ASP A 32 -20.03 -23.28 -11.44
N SER A 33 -19.75 -23.51 -10.16
CA SER A 33 -18.82 -22.66 -9.41
C SER A 33 -17.39 -22.80 -9.93
N GLU A 34 -16.68 -21.69 -10.02
CA GLU A 34 -15.25 -21.67 -10.37
C GLU A 34 -14.38 -21.64 -9.10
N GLN A 35 -13.16 -22.16 -9.16
CA GLN A 35 -12.19 -22.09 -8.06
C GLN A 35 -11.07 -21.12 -8.39
N MET A 36 -10.55 -20.44 -7.37
CA MET A 36 -9.32 -19.67 -7.48
C MET A 36 -8.60 -19.55 -6.14
N GLY A 37 -7.28 -19.35 -6.17
CA GLY A 37 -6.49 -19.12 -4.96
C GLY A 37 -7.02 -17.95 -4.14
N VAL A 38 -7.07 -18.12 -2.83
CA VAL A 38 -7.66 -17.18 -1.86
C VAL A 38 -7.18 -15.74 -2.00
N GLU A 39 -5.90 -15.50 -2.28
CA GLU A 39 -5.37 -14.14 -2.44
C GLU A 39 -5.94 -13.45 -3.68
N VAL A 40 -5.98 -14.18 -4.79
CA VAL A 40 -6.58 -13.71 -6.04
C VAL A 40 -8.07 -13.47 -5.83
N ALA A 41 -8.76 -14.36 -5.11
CA ALA A 41 -10.18 -14.24 -4.81
C ALA A 41 -10.49 -12.99 -3.97
N LEU A 42 -9.76 -12.77 -2.88
CA LEU A 42 -9.95 -11.60 -2.00
C LEU A 42 -9.61 -10.28 -2.71
N ARG A 43 -8.62 -10.27 -3.61
CA ARG A 43 -8.30 -9.10 -4.44
C ARG A 43 -9.34 -8.85 -5.53
N GLU A 44 -9.90 -9.91 -6.12
CA GLU A 44 -10.86 -9.78 -7.22
C GLU A 44 -12.26 -9.39 -6.73
N PHE A 45 -12.66 -9.96 -5.59
CA PHE A 45 -13.96 -9.74 -4.95
C PHE A 45 -13.86 -8.90 -3.69
N SER A 46 -12.87 -7.99 -3.63
CA SER A 46 -12.84 -6.93 -2.62
C SER A 46 -14.16 -6.15 -2.68
N PRO A 47 -14.88 -5.97 -1.55
CA PRO A 47 -16.16 -5.25 -1.58
C PRO A 47 -16.04 -3.87 -2.22
N GLY A 48 -16.97 -3.56 -3.12
CA GLY A 48 -16.98 -2.34 -3.96
C GLY A 48 -16.27 -2.44 -5.31
N LYS A 49 -15.50 -3.51 -5.58
CA LYS A 49 -14.89 -3.74 -6.91
C LYS A 49 -15.86 -4.44 -7.86
N VAL A 50 -16.03 -3.88 -9.06
CA VAL A 50 -16.72 -4.55 -10.16
C VAL A 50 -15.71 -5.36 -10.97
N THR A 51 -16.01 -6.63 -11.22
CA THR A 51 -15.19 -7.52 -12.05
C THR A 51 -15.95 -8.07 -13.26
N HIS A 52 -15.21 -8.19 -14.37
CA HIS A 52 -15.61 -8.87 -15.60
C HIS A 52 -14.82 -10.16 -15.85
N ARG A 53 -13.99 -10.60 -14.88
CA ARG A 53 -13.06 -11.74 -15.03
C ARG A 53 -13.75 -13.02 -15.52
N PHE A 54 -15.02 -13.19 -15.16
CA PHE A 54 -15.80 -14.38 -15.46
C PHE A 54 -16.84 -14.16 -16.57
N ALA A 55 -16.81 -13.03 -17.28
CA ALA A 55 -17.72 -12.76 -18.39
C ALA A 55 -17.46 -13.74 -19.55
N ILE A 56 -18.49 -14.49 -19.95
CA ILE A 56 -18.39 -15.52 -20.99
C ILE A 56 -18.53 -14.91 -22.40
N ASP A 57 -19.25 -13.80 -22.53
CA ASP A 57 -19.46 -13.08 -23.80
C ASP A 57 -19.26 -11.56 -23.59
N TRP A 58 -19.20 -10.80 -24.69
CA TRP A 58 -19.19 -9.32 -24.69
C TRP A 58 -20.38 -8.68 -23.93
N THR A 59 -21.36 -9.49 -23.54
CA THR A 59 -22.49 -9.12 -22.70
C THR A 59 -22.13 -9.17 -21.22
N GLY A 60 -21.68 -8.05 -20.67
CA GLY A 60 -22.24 -7.42 -19.47
C GLY A 60 -22.31 -8.20 -18.14
N GLU A 61 -21.74 -9.40 -18.03
CA GLU A 61 -21.66 -10.14 -16.77
C GLU A 61 -20.69 -9.44 -15.82
N ARG A 62 -21.29 -8.61 -14.97
CA ARG A 62 -20.63 -7.88 -13.93
C ARG A 62 -20.90 -8.60 -12.63
N LEU A 63 -19.84 -8.90 -11.90
CA LEU A 63 -19.92 -9.43 -10.54
C LEU A 63 -19.30 -8.42 -9.59
N TRP A 64 -19.84 -8.36 -8.39
CA TRP A 64 -19.22 -7.60 -7.30
C TRP A 64 -19.69 -8.11 -5.95
N VAL A 65 -18.96 -7.72 -4.90
CA VAL A 65 -19.43 -7.81 -3.53
C VAL A 65 -19.90 -6.43 -3.11
N PRO A 66 -21.18 -6.26 -2.70
CA PRO A 66 -21.68 -4.95 -2.27
C PRO A 66 -20.92 -4.42 -1.06
N VAL A 67 -20.80 -3.11 -0.99
CA VAL A 67 -20.31 -2.38 0.18
C VAL A 67 -21.30 -1.27 0.48
N ASP A 68 -21.66 -1.12 1.75
CA ASP A 68 -22.55 -0.07 2.24
C ASP A 68 -21.98 0.47 3.56
N GLY A 69 -21.51 1.71 3.53
CA GLY A 69 -20.89 2.35 4.69
C GLY A 69 -19.50 1.79 5.06
N SER A 70 -19.15 2.01 6.33
CA SER A 70 -17.81 1.74 6.89
C SER A 70 -17.62 0.32 7.43
N VAL A 71 -18.67 -0.51 7.39
CA VAL A 71 -18.67 -1.87 7.94
C VAL A 71 -19.31 -2.82 6.95
N THR A 72 -18.66 -3.95 6.69
CA THR A 72 -19.17 -5.00 5.81
C THR A 72 -19.27 -6.31 6.57
N PRO A 73 -20.49 -6.78 6.88
CA PRO A 73 -20.69 -8.09 7.47
C PRO A 73 -20.29 -9.17 6.48
N ILE A 74 -19.34 -10.03 6.86
CA ILE A 74 -18.76 -11.00 5.93
C ILE A 74 -19.77 -12.04 5.45
N ASN A 75 -20.74 -12.42 6.29
CA ASN A 75 -21.75 -13.44 6.01
C ASN A 75 -22.71 -13.08 4.85
N THR A 76 -22.70 -11.81 4.43
CA THR A 76 -23.46 -11.35 3.26
C THR A 76 -22.95 -11.97 1.96
N ALA A 77 -21.63 -12.12 1.83
CA ALA A 77 -20.98 -12.51 0.58
C ALA A 77 -19.93 -13.61 0.74
N PHE A 78 -19.47 -13.92 1.95
CA PHE A 78 -18.43 -14.89 2.23
C PHE A 78 -18.97 -16.01 3.11
N ASP A 79 -18.66 -17.25 2.73
CA ASP A 79 -18.75 -18.38 3.64
C ASP A 79 -17.31 -18.73 4.05
N ALA A 80 -17.04 -18.70 5.35
CA ALA A 80 -15.71 -18.79 5.92
C ALA A 80 -15.70 -19.61 7.21
N ASP A 81 -14.59 -20.30 7.46
CA ASP A 81 -14.38 -21.08 8.68
C ASP A 81 -13.36 -20.37 9.60
N PRO A 82 -13.44 -20.54 10.93
CA PRO A 82 -12.41 -20.05 11.84
C PRO A 82 -11.01 -20.55 11.47
N LEU A 83 -10.04 -19.63 11.38
CA LEU A 83 -8.63 -19.96 11.10
C LEU A 83 -7.78 -19.84 12.37
N ASP A 84 -7.61 -18.62 12.89
CA ASP A 84 -6.82 -18.35 14.10
C ASP A 84 -7.17 -16.96 14.68
N THR A 85 -6.61 -16.63 15.85
CA THR A 85 -6.62 -15.26 16.40
C THR A 85 -5.18 -14.78 16.49
N VAL A 86 -4.86 -13.73 15.72
CA VAL A 86 -3.47 -13.25 15.56
C VAL A 86 -3.40 -11.77 15.81
N THR A 87 -2.25 -11.29 16.26
CA THR A 87 -1.96 -9.85 16.33
C THR A 87 -1.36 -9.41 15.00
N PRO A 88 -2.01 -8.49 14.25
CA PRO A 88 -1.42 -7.91 13.06
C PRO A 88 -0.07 -7.29 13.38
N ASP A 89 0.86 -7.39 12.43
CA ASP A 89 2.18 -6.78 12.57
C ASP A 89 2.06 -5.25 12.73
N GLY A 90 2.86 -4.68 13.63
CA GLY A 90 2.76 -3.28 14.05
C GLY A 90 1.55 -2.91 14.92
N GLU A 91 0.64 -3.84 15.24
CA GLU A 91 -0.55 -3.61 16.07
C GLU A 91 -0.46 -4.33 17.42
N THR A 92 -1.23 -3.88 18.42
CA THR A 92 -1.27 -4.50 19.75
C THR A 92 -2.48 -5.40 19.97
N ASP A 93 -3.58 -5.11 19.28
CA ASP A 93 -4.86 -5.78 19.50
C ASP A 93 -4.98 -7.00 18.58
N PRO A 94 -5.28 -8.20 19.13
CA PRO A 94 -5.49 -9.38 18.32
C PRO A 94 -6.80 -9.30 17.54
N ILE A 95 -6.83 -9.91 16.36
CA ILE A 95 -8.01 -10.03 15.51
C ILE A 95 -8.30 -11.49 15.17
N ARG A 96 -9.58 -11.85 15.14
CA ARG A 96 -10.04 -13.15 14.64
C ARG A 96 -9.87 -13.18 13.12
N VAL A 97 -9.16 -14.18 12.62
CA VAL A 97 -8.99 -14.43 11.18
C VAL A 97 -9.81 -15.66 10.79
N LEU A 98 -10.54 -15.53 9.70
CA LEU A 98 -11.36 -16.58 9.11
C LEU A 98 -10.83 -16.92 7.72
N ARG A 99 -10.90 -18.20 7.36
CA ARG A 99 -10.54 -18.70 6.04
C ARG A 99 -11.78 -18.73 5.15
N PRO A 100 -11.89 -17.86 4.14
CA PRO A 100 -12.98 -17.97 3.18
C PRO A 100 -12.79 -19.24 2.35
N TRP A 101 -13.86 -19.98 2.11
CA TRP A 101 -13.88 -21.12 1.20
C TRP A 101 -14.91 -20.94 0.08
N LYS A 102 -15.80 -19.93 0.19
CA LYS A 102 -16.73 -19.55 -0.87
C LYS A 102 -17.06 -18.06 -0.84
N ILE A 103 -17.22 -17.47 -2.03
CA ILE A 103 -17.69 -16.11 -2.26
C ILE A 103 -18.97 -16.18 -3.08
N ARG A 104 -19.99 -15.43 -2.66
CA ARG A 104 -21.32 -15.30 -3.27
C ARG A 104 -21.47 -13.87 -3.81
N PRO A 105 -20.80 -13.50 -4.91
CA PRO A 105 -20.98 -12.19 -5.52
C PRO A 105 -22.41 -12.02 -6.05
N VAL A 106 -22.82 -10.78 -6.30
CA VAL A 106 -24.08 -10.44 -6.96
C VAL A 106 -23.81 -9.67 -8.25
N ASN A 107 -24.85 -9.46 -9.07
CA ASN A 107 -24.74 -8.50 -10.16
C ASN A 107 -24.90 -7.07 -9.59
N PRO A 108 -24.02 -6.12 -9.95
CA PRO A 108 -24.17 -4.74 -9.54
C PRO A 108 -25.40 -4.09 -10.18
N GLU A 109 -26.00 -3.15 -9.46
CA GLU A 109 -27.07 -2.31 -9.98
C GLU A 109 -26.62 -1.59 -11.27
N LEU A 110 -27.58 -1.25 -12.14
CA LEU A 110 -27.28 -0.54 -13.40
C LEU A 110 -26.55 0.80 -13.18
N ALA A 111 -26.80 1.46 -12.06
CA ALA A 111 -26.16 2.73 -11.72
C ALA A 111 -24.65 2.60 -11.41
N ILE A 112 -24.21 1.43 -10.94
CA ILE A 112 -22.81 1.15 -10.65
C ILE A 112 -22.05 0.95 -11.96
N ARG A 113 -21.02 1.76 -12.17
CA ARG A 113 -20.16 1.67 -13.36
C ARG A 113 -19.06 0.63 -13.19
N ASN A 114 -18.55 0.14 -14.32
CA ASN A 114 -17.41 -0.77 -14.41
C ASN A 114 -16.12 -0.18 -13.83
N SER A 115 -16.02 1.15 -13.78
CA SER A 115 -14.89 1.87 -13.17
C SER A 115 -14.92 1.85 -11.63
N SER A 116 -15.93 1.23 -11.01
CA SER A 116 -15.95 1.04 -9.55
C SER A 116 -14.91 0.00 -9.17
N ASN A 117 -13.94 0.42 -8.37
CA ASN A 117 -12.76 -0.39 -8.08
C ASN A 117 -12.44 -0.31 -6.58
N ALA A 118 -11.90 -1.41 -6.06
CA ALA A 118 -11.52 -1.51 -4.66
C ALA A 118 -10.34 -2.47 -4.51
N ARG A 119 -9.61 -2.29 -3.42
CA ARG A 119 -8.50 -3.14 -3.03
C ARG A 119 -8.67 -3.58 -1.59
N PRO A 120 -8.17 -4.79 -1.24
CA PRO A 120 -8.21 -5.27 0.12
C PRO A 120 -7.29 -4.43 1.02
N ILE A 121 -7.65 -4.29 2.28
CA ILE A 121 -6.77 -3.70 3.31
C ILE A 121 -5.99 -4.85 3.93
N TRP A 122 -4.83 -5.15 3.36
CA TRP A 122 -4.01 -6.26 3.81
C TRP A 122 -3.36 -6.00 5.17
N ARG A 123 -3.24 -7.07 5.94
CA ARG A 123 -2.43 -7.23 7.14
C ARG A 123 -1.72 -8.57 7.09
N SER A 124 -0.61 -8.64 7.81
CA SER A 124 0.15 -9.85 8.00
C SER A 124 0.40 -10.09 9.48
N SER A 125 0.63 -11.33 9.86
CA SER A 125 1.15 -11.70 11.18
C SER A 125 2.14 -12.84 11.02
N PHE A 126 3.30 -12.72 11.68
CA PHE A 126 4.41 -13.64 11.52
C PHE A 126 4.71 -14.35 12.83
N GLN A 127 4.54 -15.67 12.84
CA GLN A 127 4.92 -16.50 13.96
C GLN A 127 6.20 -17.29 13.63
N ARG A 128 7.17 -17.21 14.54
CA ARG A 128 8.43 -17.98 14.45
C ARG A 128 8.23 -19.31 15.16
N VAL A 129 8.38 -20.41 14.42
CA VAL A 129 8.20 -21.77 14.94
C VAL A 129 9.57 -22.43 15.10
N GLY A 130 9.86 -22.90 16.30
CA GLY A 130 11.14 -23.52 16.65
C GLY A 130 12.29 -22.51 16.81
N GLU A 131 13.49 -23.03 17.07
CA GLU A 131 14.69 -22.20 17.25
C GLU A 131 15.30 -21.84 15.89
N PRO A 132 15.63 -20.57 15.60
CA PRO A 132 16.26 -20.18 14.35
C PRO A 132 17.66 -20.79 14.21
N VAL A 133 18.06 -21.07 12.96
CA VAL A 133 19.46 -21.34 12.66
C VAL A 133 20.17 -19.99 12.52
N GLU A 134 20.90 -19.58 13.56
CA GLU A 134 21.58 -18.28 13.57
C GLU A 134 22.91 -18.32 12.80
N ARG A 135 23.19 -17.24 12.07
CA ARG A 135 24.48 -17.01 11.39
C ARG A 135 24.90 -15.56 11.57
N THR A 136 26.19 -15.36 11.76
CA THR A 136 26.78 -14.02 11.68
C THR A 136 26.84 -13.59 10.23
N THR A 137 26.49 -12.33 9.97
CA THR A 137 26.62 -11.76 8.63
C THR A 137 28.10 -11.70 8.23
N PRO A 138 28.48 -12.21 7.04
CA PRO A 138 29.83 -12.04 6.52
C PRO A 138 30.16 -10.55 6.42
N ASP A 139 31.30 -10.15 6.98
CA ASP A 139 31.72 -8.74 6.94
C ASP A 139 32.34 -8.41 5.58
N TYR A 140 31.46 -8.11 4.63
CA TYR A 140 31.80 -7.57 3.32
C TYR A 140 31.26 -6.15 3.22
N ALA A 141 32.13 -5.19 2.89
CA ALA A 141 31.78 -3.77 2.74
C ALA A 141 31.03 -3.15 3.95
N GLY A 142 31.23 -3.66 5.17
CA GLY A 142 30.58 -3.16 6.38
C GLY A 142 29.14 -3.65 6.58
N LEU A 143 28.65 -4.61 5.81
CA LEU A 143 27.30 -5.15 5.94
C LEU A 143 27.01 -5.68 7.35
N ALA A 144 28.00 -6.29 8.03
CA ALA A 144 27.86 -6.77 9.39
C ALA A 144 27.62 -5.65 10.43
N ALA A 145 27.93 -4.39 10.08
CA ALA A 145 27.61 -3.24 10.92
C ALA A 145 26.12 -2.86 10.82
N LEU A 146 25.50 -3.04 9.65
CA LEU A 146 24.10 -2.74 9.39
C LEU A 146 23.18 -3.91 9.77
N VAL A 147 23.61 -5.13 9.46
CA VAL A 147 22.89 -6.37 9.74
C VAL A 147 23.84 -7.31 10.47
N PRO A 148 23.97 -7.25 11.80
CA PRO A 148 24.90 -8.13 12.52
C PRO A 148 24.53 -9.61 12.52
N SER A 149 23.23 -9.93 12.39
CA SER A 149 22.73 -11.29 12.58
C SER A 149 21.72 -11.69 11.51
N LEU A 150 21.80 -12.94 11.09
CA LEU A 150 20.87 -13.59 10.18
C LEU A 150 20.22 -14.77 10.91
N LYS A 151 18.90 -14.84 10.87
CA LYS A 151 18.12 -15.93 11.48
C LYS A 151 17.37 -16.67 10.39
N PHE A 152 17.69 -17.96 10.22
CA PHE A 152 17.09 -18.80 9.20
C PHE A 152 16.01 -19.70 9.81
N PHE A 153 14.83 -19.68 9.21
CA PHE A 153 13.69 -20.53 9.53
C PHE A 153 13.47 -21.46 8.34
N LEU A 154 13.91 -22.71 8.45
CA LEU A 154 13.96 -23.66 7.34
C LEU A 154 13.35 -24.98 7.77
N HIS A 155 12.30 -25.45 7.09
CA HIS A 155 11.61 -26.69 7.47
C HIS A 155 12.57 -27.87 7.65
N LYS A 156 13.64 -27.95 6.84
CA LYS A 156 14.70 -28.97 6.94
C LYS A 156 15.47 -28.97 8.27
N ALA A 157 15.48 -27.85 8.99
CA ALA A 157 16.11 -27.68 10.30
C ALA A 157 15.09 -27.82 11.45
N GLY A 158 13.83 -28.17 11.16
CA GLY A 158 12.78 -28.34 12.16
C GLY A 158 12.21 -27.02 12.69
N ASN A 159 12.41 -25.92 11.96
CA ASN A 159 11.89 -24.60 12.27
C ASN A 159 11.28 -23.96 11.00
N ASN A 160 10.38 -22.98 11.14
CA ASN A 160 9.75 -22.31 9.99
C ASN A 160 9.14 -20.97 10.39
N LEU A 161 8.70 -20.20 9.40
CA LEU A 161 7.79 -19.09 9.62
C LEU A 161 6.36 -19.56 9.34
N THR A 162 5.44 -19.23 10.23
CA THR A 162 4.01 -19.32 9.98
C THR A 162 3.50 -17.92 9.71
N VAL A 163 3.00 -17.69 8.49
CA VAL A 163 2.53 -16.39 8.02
C VAL A 163 1.03 -16.44 7.89
N HIS A 164 0.35 -15.51 8.56
CA HIS A 164 -1.04 -15.20 8.30
C HIS A 164 -1.09 -13.97 7.43
N ARG A 165 -1.75 -14.06 6.27
CA ARG A 165 -2.04 -12.90 5.41
C ARG A 165 -3.55 -12.79 5.28
N PHE A 166 -4.09 -11.64 5.67
CA PHE A 166 -5.52 -11.46 5.77
C PHE A 166 -5.93 -10.02 5.47
N SER A 167 -7.10 -9.87 4.85
CA SER A 167 -7.72 -8.58 4.61
C SER A 167 -8.67 -8.26 5.75
N VAL A 168 -8.55 -7.06 6.33
CA VAL A 168 -9.45 -6.58 7.39
C VAL A 168 -10.61 -5.74 6.85
N GLY A 169 -10.70 -5.60 5.53
CA GLY A 169 -11.67 -4.73 4.87
C GLY A 169 -11.34 -4.45 3.40
N SER A 170 -11.94 -3.42 2.84
CA SER A 170 -11.55 -2.90 1.53
C SER A 170 -11.64 -1.37 1.49
N THR A 171 -10.87 -0.78 0.60
CA THR A 171 -10.94 0.65 0.29
C THR A 171 -10.96 0.84 -1.21
N GLY A 172 -11.68 1.86 -1.69
CA GLY A 172 -11.84 2.08 -3.11
C GLY A 172 -12.73 3.27 -3.44
N THR A 173 -13.18 3.27 -4.69
CA THR A 173 -14.09 4.28 -5.22
C THR A 173 -15.24 3.61 -5.93
N ILE A 174 -16.46 3.98 -5.57
CA ILE A 174 -17.69 3.55 -6.26
C ILE A 174 -18.09 4.65 -7.22
N SER A 175 -18.28 4.29 -8.48
CA SER A 175 -18.76 5.21 -9.51
C SER A 175 -20.25 4.98 -9.77
N ARG A 176 -21.10 5.93 -9.36
CA ARG A 176 -22.56 5.93 -9.58
C ARG A 176 -22.95 7.05 -10.53
N GLY A 177 -23.16 6.74 -11.81
CA GLY A 177 -23.39 7.79 -12.80
C GLY A 177 -22.18 8.75 -12.90
N GLU A 178 -22.40 10.05 -12.69
CA GLU A 178 -21.31 11.04 -12.64
C GLU A 178 -20.66 11.18 -11.26
N GLU A 179 -21.29 10.63 -10.22
CA GLU A 179 -20.78 10.69 -8.86
C GLU A 179 -19.72 9.61 -8.63
N ARG A 180 -18.65 10.01 -7.93
CA ARG A 180 -17.58 9.13 -7.46
C ARG A 180 -17.47 9.30 -5.96
N GLU A 181 -17.68 8.21 -5.24
CA GLU A 181 -17.61 8.19 -3.78
C GLU A 181 -16.44 7.30 -3.35
N MET A 182 -15.53 7.87 -2.57
CA MET A 182 -14.48 7.12 -1.91
C MET A 182 -15.03 6.45 -0.66
N PHE A 183 -14.59 5.23 -0.41
CA PHE A 183 -15.01 4.50 0.78
C PHE A 183 -13.84 3.72 1.39
N GLU A 184 -14.00 3.42 2.68
CA GLU A 184 -13.26 2.42 3.40
C GLU A 184 -14.25 1.63 4.23
N THR A 185 -14.19 0.31 4.18
CA THR A 185 -15.02 -0.58 4.98
C THR A 185 -14.15 -1.58 5.75
N ARG A 186 -14.59 -1.98 6.94
CA ARG A 186 -13.97 -3.02 7.75
C ARG A 186 -14.87 -4.23 7.89
N PHE A 187 -14.29 -5.42 7.92
CA PHE A 187 -15.04 -6.67 8.02
C PHE A 187 -15.49 -6.95 9.45
N VAL A 188 -16.74 -7.40 9.58
CA VAL A 188 -17.30 -7.88 10.84
C VAL A 188 -17.98 -9.24 10.69
N ASP A 189 -17.93 -10.03 11.75
CA ASP A 189 -18.69 -11.28 11.93
C ASP A 189 -19.50 -11.14 13.23
N ASP A 190 -20.83 -11.11 13.11
CA ASP A 190 -21.75 -10.79 14.22
C ASP A 190 -21.33 -9.51 15.01
N ASP A 191 -21.05 -8.43 14.27
CA ASP A 191 -20.58 -7.12 14.76
C ASP A 191 -19.18 -7.07 15.39
N GLU A 192 -18.45 -8.21 15.46
CA GLU A 192 -17.06 -8.24 15.90
C GLU A 192 -16.09 -8.07 14.73
N PRO A 193 -15.02 -7.25 14.85
CA PRO A 193 -14.01 -7.11 13.80
C PRO A 193 -13.32 -8.44 13.47
N VAL A 194 -13.19 -8.74 12.17
CA VAL A 194 -12.53 -9.96 11.68
C VAL A 194 -11.65 -9.69 10.46
N GLY A 195 -10.69 -10.59 10.22
CA GLY A 195 -9.94 -10.65 8.97
C GLY A 195 -10.37 -11.85 8.11
N LEU A 196 -10.38 -11.71 6.79
CA LEU A 196 -10.51 -12.81 5.84
C LEU A 196 -9.15 -13.12 5.22
N GLY A 197 -8.66 -14.36 5.33
CA GLY A 197 -7.33 -14.66 4.85
C GLY A 197 -6.93 -16.13 4.92
N TYR A 198 -5.62 -16.34 4.97
CA TYR A 198 -5.04 -17.68 4.97
C TYR A 198 -3.78 -17.73 5.82
N ARG A 199 -3.39 -18.96 6.15
CA ARG A 199 -2.14 -19.31 6.82
C ARG A 199 -1.27 -20.12 5.86
N ILE A 200 0.01 -19.79 5.81
CA ILE A 200 1.04 -20.58 5.13
C ILE A 200 2.23 -20.79 6.05
N ASP A 201 2.74 -22.02 6.08
CA ASP A 201 4.00 -22.34 6.73
C ASP A 201 5.09 -22.32 5.65
N THR A 202 6.10 -21.46 5.80
CA THR A 202 7.12 -21.20 4.78
C THR A 202 8.53 -21.17 5.38
N ASP A 203 9.53 -21.40 4.54
CA ASP A 203 10.90 -21.05 4.84
C ASP A 203 11.05 -19.52 4.83
N GLY A 204 11.95 -19.00 5.66
CA GLY A 204 12.20 -17.58 5.77
C GLY A 204 13.57 -17.24 6.32
N ILE A 205 13.97 -16.01 6.06
CA ILE A 205 15.20 -15.42 6.58
C ILE A 205 14.85 -14.08 7.23
N CYS A 206 15.32 -13.88 8.45
CA CYS A 206 15.19 -12.62 9.17
C CYS A 206 16.59 -11.97 9.22
N PHE A 207 16.66 -10.75 8.69
CA PHE A 207 17.84 -9.89 8.76
C PHE A 207 17.66 -8.96 9.95
N GLU A 208 18.48 -9.12 10.99
CA GLU A 208 18.40 -8.27 12.16
C GLU A 208 19.10 -6.94 11.87
N ALA A 209 18.31 -5.89 11.58
CA ALA A 209 18.83 -4.56 11.34
C ALA A 209 19.32 -3.92 12.64
N ARG A 210 20.53 -3.35 12.61
CA ARG A 210 21.03 -2.51 13.71
C ARG A 210 20.49 -1.10 13.54
N ASP A 211 19.98 -0.54 14.63
CA ASP A 211 19.72 0.90 14.74
C ASP A 211 21.05 1.67 14.79
N PRO A 212 21.39 2.49 13.77
CA PRO A 212 22.60 3.30 13.79
C PRO A 212 22.56 4.41 14.85
N GLY A 213 21.38 4.80 15.34
CA GLY A 213 21.20 5.97 16.20
C GLY A 213 21.56 7.29 15.51
N GLY A 214 21.60 8.39 16.29
CA GLY A 214 22.02 9.70 15.79
C GLY A 214 21.08 10.32 14.74
N TRP A 215 19.79 9.96 14.80
CA TRP A 215 18.76 10.40 13.86
C TRP A 215 18.59 11.92 13.83
N ASP A 216 18.82 12.59 14.96
CA ASP A 216 18.82 14.04 15.13
C ASP A 216 19.88 14.74 14.25
N LYS A 217 20.94 14.04 13.85
CA LYS A 217 22.11 14.60 13.15
C LYS A 217 22.24 14.18 11.70
N VAL A 218 21.33 13.35 11.19
CA VAL A 218 21.42 12.81 9.82
C VAL A 218 21.53 13.93 8.77
N GLY A 219 20.77 15.02 8.96
CA GLY A 219 20.82 16.19 8.08
C GLY A 219 22.02 17.12 8.29
N GLU A 220 22.70 17.04 9.44
CA GLU A 220 23.84 17.91 9.76
C GLU A 220 25.11 17.48 9.00
N SER A 221 25.32 16.17 8.85
CA SER A 221 26.50 15.63 8.17
C SER A 221 26.49 15.83 6.65
N ASP A 222 25.29 15.92 6.06
CA ASP A 222 25.08 16.17 4.65
C ASP A 222 23.87 17.10 4.46
N PRO A 223 24.11 18.41 4.21
CA PRO A 223 23.03 19.36 4.00
C PRO A 223 22.14 19.03 2.80
N SER A 224 22.65 18.31 1.79
CA SER A 224 21.84 17.86 0.66
C SER A 224 20.88 16.77 1.08
N LEU A 225 21.35 15.78 1.84
CA LEU A 225 20.51 14.75 2.43
C LEU A 225 19.45 15.38 3.34
N GLY A 226 19.82 16.32 4.20
CA GLY A 226 18.88 17.03 5.07
C GLY A 226 17.73 17.69 4.30
N ARG A 227 18.03 18.39 3.20
CA ARG A 227 17.00 18.97 2.33
C ARG A 227 16.11 17.92 1.66
N SER A 228 16.69 16.83 1.16
CA SER A 228 15.93 15.74 0.54
C SER A 228 15.01 15.04 1.55
N LEU A 229 15.46 14.84 2.78
CA LEU A 229 14.66 14.24 3.85
C LEU A 229 13.49 15.14 4.25
N LEU A 230 13.71 16.46 4.37
CA LEU A 230 12.63 17.42 4.65
C LEU A 230 11.59 17.47 3.53
N ARG A 231 12.03 17.41 2.26
CA ARG A 231 11.15 17.30 1.09
C ARG A 231 10.25 16.06 1.21
N ASP A 232 10.85 14.91 1.46
CA ASP A 232 10.13 13.63 1.53
C ASP A 232 9.25 13.54 2.78
N TRP A 233 9.66 14.18 3.89
CA TRP A 233 8.87 14.31 5.10
C TRP A 233 7.61 15.14 4.88
N PHE A 234 7.73 16.31 4.26
CA PHE A 234 6.56 17.13 3.92
C PHE A 234 5.56 16.34 3.08
N LYS A 235 6.05 15.63 2.04
CA LYS A 235 5.21 14.77 1.22
C LYS A 235 4.54 13.68 2.05
N HIS A 236 5.28 13.04 2.95
CA HIS A 236 4.73 12.06 3.87
C HIS A 236 3.60 12.65 4.73
N CYS A 237 3.83 13.80 5.39
CA CYS A 237 2.85 14.47 6.22
C CYS A 237 1.54 14.77 5.48
N VAL A 238 1.60 15.25 4.24
CA VAL A 238 0.40 15.50 3.42
C VAL A 238 -0.28 14.18 3.04
N VAL A 239 0.47 13.21 2.52
CA VAL A 239 -0.11 11.95 2.01
C VAL A 239 -0.76 11.13 3.13
N THR A 240 -0.14 11.05 4.31
CA THR A 240 -0.64 10.26 5.44
C THR A 240 -1.56 11.03 6.39
N SER A 241 -1.82 12.31 6.11
CA SER A 241 -2.70 13.17 6.91
C SER A 241 -4.07 12.51 7.15
N PRO A 242 -4.43 12.16 8.40
CA PRO A 242 -5.71 11.53 8.72
C PRO A 242 -6.94 12.35 8.30
N PRO A 243 -6.96 13.70 8.47
CA PRO A 243 -8.06 14.54 7.98
C PRO A 243 -8.38 14.39 6.48
N LEU A 244 -7.43 13.96 5.66
CA LEU A 244 -7.66 13.78 4.21
C LEU A 244 -8.33 12.45 3.87
N GLN A 245 -8.51 11.54 4.84
CA GLN A 245 -9.17 10.23 4.66
C GLN A 245 -10.63 10.41 4.26
N GLY A 246 -11.02 9.76 3.16
CA GLY A 246 -12.34 9.93 2.53
C GLY A 246 -12.51 11.23 1.72
N ILE A 247 -11.63 12.22 1.88
CA ILE A 247 -11.71 13.50 1.13
C ILE A 247 -10.90 13.45 -0.17
N ALA A 248 -9.69 12.91 -0.11
CA ALA A 248 -8.76 12.85 -1.23
C ALA A 248 -8.17 11.44 -1.36
N SER A 249 -8.11 10.95 -2.60
CA SER A 249 -7.42 9.70 -2.91
C SER A 249 -5.91 9.87 -2.71
N ILE A 250 -5.19 8.77 -2.51
CA ILE A 250 -3.72 8.83 -2.34
C ILE A 250 -3.05 9.53 -3.53
N PHE A 251 -3.53 9.26 -4.76
CA PHE A 251 -3.05 9.93 -5.96
C PHE A 251 -3.24 11.45 -5.90
N ILE A 252 -4.43 11.92 -5.50
CA ILE A 252 -4.68 13.36 -5.33
C ILE A 252 -3.82 13.95 -4.21
N ARG A 253 -3.62 13.24 -3.10
CA ARG A 253 -2.75 13.72 -2.01
C ARG A 253 -1.28 13.83 -2.43
N GLU A 254 -0.78 12.92 -3.25
CA GLU A 254 0.57 13.00 -3.82
C GLU A 254 0.70 14.25 -4.69
N TRP A 255 -0.30 14.53 -5.52
CA TRP A 255 -0.36 15.76 -6.31
C TRP A 255 -0.40 17.02 -5.45
N LEU A 256 -1.27 17.06 -4.43
CA LEU A 256 -1.36 18.17 -3.49
C LEU A 256 0.02 18.43 -2.84
N ALA A 257 0.69 17.37 -2.37
CA ALA A 257 2.02 17.47 -1.78
C ALA A 257 3.06 18.04 -2.76
N GLU A 258 3.19 17.46 -3.95
CA GLU A 258 4.21 17.88 -4.92
C GLU A 258 4.01 19.32 -5.38
N LEU A 259 2.76 19.71 -5.67
CA LEU A 259 2.45 21.05 -6.16
C LEU A 259 2.58 22.11 -5.07
N SER A 260 2.13 21.82 -3.84
CA SER A 260 2.33 22.73 -2.71
C SER A 260 3.81 22.92 -2.42
N LEU A 261 4.62 21.86 -2.47
CA LEU A 261 6.06 21.97 -2.27
C LEU A 261 6.74 22.78 -3.36
N ALA A 262 6.35 22.59 -4.63
CA ALA A 262 6.86 23.38 -5.75
C ALA A 262 6.53 24.88 -5.56
N ALA A 263 5.30 25.21 -5.15
CA ALA A 263 4.89 26.58 -4.87
C ALA A 263 5.68 27.21 -3.72
N ILE A 264 5.86 26.48 -2.61
CA ILE A 264 6.64 26.95 -1.44
C ILE A 264 8.09 27.23 -1.86
N VAL A 265 8.69 26.35 -2.68
CA VAL A 265 10.05 26.54 -3.17
C VAL A 265 10.15 27.75 -4.11
N GLU A 266 9.18 27.96 -5.00
CA GLU A 266 9.13 29.13 -5.88
C GLU A 266 9.05 30.43 -5.08
N GLU A 267 8.18 30.48 -4.08
CA GLU A 267 8.05 31.62 -3.16
C GLU A 267 9.32 31.84 -2.35
N ALA A 268 9.94 30.77 -1.82
CA ALA A 268 11.19 30.85 -1.08
C ALA A 268 12.35 31.40 -1.94
N VAL A 269 12.46 30.95 -3.20
CA VAL A 269 13.46 31.45 -4.16
C VAL A 269 13.22 32.92 -4.47
N SER A 270 11.97 33.30 -4.73
CA SER A 270 11.57 34.69 -5.02
C SER A 270 11.81 35.61 -3.82
N ALA A 271 11.68 35.09 -2.59
CA ALA A 271 11.94 35.78 -1.33
C ALA A 271 13.41 35.71 -0.87
N GLY A 272 14.36 35.45 -1.77
CA GLY A 272 15.79 35.46 -1.46
C GLY A 272 16.33 34.16 -0.86
N SER A 273 15.76 33.01 -1.24
CA SER A 273 16.12 31.67 -0.76
C SER A 273 15.91 31.48 0.76
N ASN A 274 14.78 31.98 1.27
CA ASN A 274 14.37 31.83 2.66
C ASN A 274 13.09 30.99 2.74
N LEU A 275 13.18 29.81 3.37
CA LEU A 275 12.06 28.87 3.48
C LEU A 275 10.91 29.42 4.33
N ASP A 276 11.20 30.08 5.45
CA ASP A 276 10.17 30.66 6.33
C ASP A 276 9.35 31.71 5.60
N ASN A 277 10.01 32.57 4.81
CA ASN A 277 9.32 33.54 3.96
C ASN A 277 8.50 32.85 2.86
N GLY A 278 9.03 31.79 2.25
CA GLY A 278 8.30 31.02 1.24
C GLY A 278 7.03 30.37 1.79
N ILE A 279 7.11 29.80 3.00
CA ILE A 279 5.96 29.23 3.71
C ILE A 279 4.95 30.33 4.09
N ALA A 280 5.41 31.48 4.58
CA ALA A 280 4.53 32.60 4.92
C ALA A 280 3.78 33.11 3.68
N ASN A 281 4.49 33.37 2.58
CA ASN A 281 3.89 33.82 1.33
C ASN A 281 2.90 32.80 0.73
N PHE A 282 3.21 31.50 0.87
CA PHE A 282 2.32 30.42 0.45
C PHE A 282 1.02 30.43 1.29
N LYS A 283 1.13 30.56 2.62
CA LYS A 283 -0.02 30.61 3.55
C LYS A 283 -0.88 31.86 3.43
N ASP A 284 -0.32 32.96 2.92
CA ASP A 284 -1.03 34.23 2.72
C ASP A 284 -2.03 34.17 1.54
N GLN A 285 -2.09 33.05 0.82
CA GLN A 285 -2.93 32.83 -0.34
C GLN A 285 -3.75 31.55 -0.19
N PRO A 286 -4.99 31.49 -0.72
CA PRO A 286 -5.75 30.26 -0.74
C PRO A 286 -4.99 29.17 -1.50
N VAL A 287 -4.84 27.98 -0.92
CA VAL A 287 -4.08 26.88 -1.52
C VAL A 287 -4.61 26.54 -2.91
N ALA A 288 -5.94 26.51 -3.10
CA ALA A 288 -6.56 26.25 -4.39
C ALA A 288 -6.08 27.21 -5.50
N ASP A 289 -5.97 28.51 -5.18
CA ASP A 289 -5.53 29.53 -6.15
C ASP A 289 -4.04 29.38 -6.49
N VAL A 290 -3.23 28.97 -5.51
CA VAL A 290 -1.81 28.68 -5.72
C VAL A 290 -1.65 27.45 -6.64
N LEU A 291 -2.37 26.37 -6.34
CA LEU A 291 -2.28 25.13 -7.11
C LEU A 291 -2.81 25.29 -8.54
N ASP A 292 -3.89 26.04 -8.75
CA ASP A 292 -4.42 26.37 -10.09
C ASP A 292 -3.35 27.05 -10.94
N ARG A 293 -2.64 28.05 -10.40
CA ARG A 293 -1.56 28.73 -11.14
C ARG A 293 -0.39 27.80 -11.46
N VAL A 294 0.07 27.00 -10.50
CA VAL A 294 1.18 26.06 -10.71
C VAL A 294 0.81 25.01 -11.77
N LEU A 295 -0.40 24.46 -11.70
CA LEU A 295 -0.87 23.47 -12.65
C LEU A 295 -1.03 24.04 -14.06
N GLN A 296 -1.51 25.28 -14.20
CA GLN A 296 -1.55 25.97 -15.49
C GLN A 296 -0.15 26.10 -16.12
N LEU A 297 0.89 26.38 -15.32
CA LEU A 297 2.28 26.43 -15.79
C LEU A 297 2.81 25.04 -16.19
N VAL A 298 2.59 24.02 -15.35
CA VAL A 298 3.11 22.66 -15.56
C VAL A 298 2.46 22.01 -16.78
N PHE A 299 1.13 22.04 -16.90
CA PHE A 299 0.42 21.41 -18.02
C PHE A 299 0.54 22.18 -19.34
N GLN A 300 0.92 23.46 -19.32
CA GLN A 300 1.28 24.18 -20.55
C GLN A 300 2.70 23.86 -21.03
N SER A 301 3.58 23.41 -20.13
CA SER A 301 5.02 23.24 -20.40
C SER A 301 5.44 21.82 -20.76
N VAL A 302 4.59 20.82 -20.49
CA VAL A 302 4.92 19.40 -20.65
C VAL A 302 3.77 18.67 -21.36
N ASP A 303 4.11 17.75 -22.28
CA ASP A 303 3.13 16.84 -22.87
C ASP A 303 2.46 16.05 -21.73
N PRO A 304 1.14 16.19 -21.52
CA PRO A 304 0.48 15.63 -20.36
C PRO A 304 0.57 14.11 -20.25
N THR A 305 0.80 13.42 -21.36
CA THR A 305 0.97 11.96 -21.41
C THR A 305 2.27 11.47 -20.73
N GLN A 306 3.27 12.35 -20.58
CA GLN A 306 4.55 12.04 -19.94
C GLN A 306 4.50 12.24 -18.41
N VAL A 307 3.51 12.98 -17.91
CA VAL A 307 3.44 13.42 -16.50
C VAL A 307 2.77 12.37 -15.60
N THR A 308 1.94 11.50 -16.17
CA THR A 308 1.05 10.61 -15.41
C THR A 308 1.60 9.20 -15.19
N GLY A 309 2.74 8.85 -15.81
CA GLY A 309 3.47 7.59 -15.55
C GLY A 309 2.67 6.30 -15.84
N ALA A 310 1.58 6.37 -16.61
CA ALA A 310 0.70 5.23 -16.84
C ALA A 310 1.27 4.28 -17.92
N GLU A 311 1.94 3.19 -17.49
CA GLU A 311 2.39 2.11 -18.39
C GLU A 311 1.28 1.12 -18.79
N PHE A 312 0.05 1.29 -18.28
CA PHE A 312 -1.10 0.45 -18.65
C PHE A 312 -2.17 1.27 -19.37
N ALA A 313 -2.31 1.01 -20.66
CA ALA A 313 -3.32 1.57 -21.54
C ALA A 313 -4.72 1.04 -21.17
N ASP A 314 -5.46 1.81 -20.36
CA ASP A 314 -6.93 1.88 -20.44
C ASP A 314 -7.53 3.10 -19.72
N ASP A 315 -6.77 3.81 -18.88
CA ASP A 315 -7.15 5.12 -18.30
C ASP A 315 -6.13 6.19 -18.72
N GLU A 316 -6.30 6.74 -19.93
CA GLU A 316 -5.60 7.96 -20.34
C GLU A 316 -6.07 9.09 -19.40
N VAL A 317 -5.24 9.46 -18.43
CA VAL A 317 -5.57 10.48 -17.43
C VAL A 317 -5.75 11.82 -18.14
N ASP A 318 -6.99 12.27 -18.29
CA ASP A 318 -7.30 13.59 -18.85
C ASP A 318 -6.73 14.68 -17.91
N PRO A 319 -5.71 15.44 -18.35
CA PRO A 319 -5.03 16.45 -17.54
C PRO A 319 -5.96 17.57 -17.12
N THR A 320 -6.93 17.90 -17.97
CA THR A 320 -7.93 18.95 -17.69
C THR A 320 -8.84 18.51 -16.54
N LYS A 321 -9.20 17.22 -16.53
CA LYS A 321 -10.00 16.63 -15.47
C LYS A 321 -9.21 16.53 -14.17
N LEU A 322 -7.96 16.05 -14.24
CA LEU A 322 -7.06 15.99 -13.08
C LEU A 322 -6.84 17.38 -12.48
N HIS A 323 -6.62 18.39 -13.31
CA HIS A 323 -6.51 19.79 -12.91
C HIS A 323 -7.74 20.23 -12.09
N GLY A 324 -8.95 20.03 -12.65
CA GLY A 324 -10.20 20.37 -11.97
C GLY A 324 -10.40 19.60 -10.67
N GLU A 325 -10.06 18.31 -10.64
CA GLU A 325 -10.14 17.47 -9.43
C GLU A 325 -9.21 17.98 -8.31
N ILE A 326 -7.96 18.33 -8.62
CA ILE A 326 -7.00 18.85 -7.64
C ILE A 326 -7.46 20.20 -7.09
N VAL A 327 -7.81 21.15 -7.97
CA VAL A 327 -8.25 22.49 -7.55
C VAL A 327 -9.54 22.41 -6.73
N SER A 328 -10.52 21.61 -7.19
CA SER A 328 -11.75 21.40 -6.42
C SER A 328 -11.47 20.79 -5.06
N CYS A 329 -10.54 19.83 -4.95
CA CYS A 329 -10.14 19.24 -3.68
C CYS A 329 -9.51 20.29 -2.75
N ALA A 330 -8.60 21.11 -3.29
CA ALA A 330 -7.89 22.15 -2.55
C ALA A 330 -8.78 23.29 -2.03
N THR A 331 -10.01 23.45 -2.54
CA THR A 331 -10.99 24.41 -1.99
C THR A 331 -11.63 23.94 -0.67
N ASN A 332 -11.46 22.66 -0.31
CA ASN A 332 -11.95 22.15 0.97
C ASN A 332 -11.08 22.69 2.11
N PRO A 333 -11.65 23.37 3.13
CA PRO A 333 -10.88 23.93 4.24
C PRO A 333 -10.05 22.89 5.01
N VAL A 334 -10.52 21.64 5.09
CA VAL A 334 -9.77 20.54 5.73
C VAL A 334 -8.48 20.21 4.96
N VAL A 335 -8.53 20.33 3.62
CA VAL A 335 -7.36 20.09 2.76
C VAL A 335 -6.35 21.21 2.93
N GLU A 336 -6.83 22.46 2.93
CA GLU A 336 -5.99 23.64 3.17
C GLU A 336 -5.31 23.58 4.54
N GLU A 337 -6.05 23.28 5.60
CA GLU A 337 -5.52 23.13 6.96
C GLU A 337 -4.47 22.01 7.03
N ALA A 338 -4.74 20.84 6.44
CA ALA A 338 -3.79 19.73 6.42
C ALA A 338 -2.47 20.06 5.71
N ILE A 339 -2.52 20.83 4.61
CA ILE A 339 -1.32 21.30 3.91
C ILE A 339 -0.59 22.34 4.77
N HIS A 340 -1.31 23.27 5.40
CA HIS A 340 -0.72 24.27 6.29
C HIS A 340 -0.06 23.65 7.53
N ASP A 341 -0.62 22.59 8.09
CA ASP A 341 -0.01 21.83 9.17
C ASP A 341 1.27 21.13 8.69
N ALA A 342 1.24 20.51 7.52
CA ALA A 342 2.42 19.88 6.93
C ALA A 342 3.56 20.90 6.68
N THR A 343 3.25 22.16 6.34
CA THR A 343 4.32 23.18 6.22
C THR A 343 4.98 23.52 7.57
N ALA A 344 4.28 23.39 8.69
CA ALA A 344 4.89 23.59 10.00
C ALA A 344 5.91 22.48 10.29
N GLU A 345 5.56 21.24 9.94
CA GLU A 345 6.45 20.08 9.97
C GLU A 345 7.63 20.20 8.99
N LEU A 346 7.44 20.85 7.83
CA LEU A 346 8.54 21.14 6.90
C LEU A 346 9.56 22.13 7.49
N ALA A 347 9.09 23.18 8.17
CA ALA A 347 9.94 24.20 8.76
C ALA A 347 10.66 23.71 10.02
N ASN A 348 9.93 23.00 10.88
CA ASN A 348 10.43 22.51 12.15
C ASN A 348 9.79 21.15 12.48
N PRO A 349 10.34 20.04 11.94
CA PRO A 349 9.81 18.71 12.15
C PRO A 349 9.70 18.38 13.64
N THR A 350 8.59 17.75 14.02
CA THR A 350 8.47 17.16 15.36
C THR A 350 9.47 16.02 15.49
N ALA A 351 10.45 16.16 16.39
CA ALA A 351 11.60 15.26 16.49
C ALA A 351 11.19 13.77 16.63
N GLU A 352 10.18 13.48 17.44
CA GLU A 352 9.68 12.11 17.64
C GLU A 352 9.09 11.51 16.36
N HIS A 353 8.19 12.24 15.67
CA HIS A 353 7.57 11.77 14.44
C HIS A 353 8.57 11.64 13.30
N PHE A 354 9.47 12.62 13.16
CA PHE A 354 10.48 12.62 12.11
C PHE A 354 11.50 11.50 12.32
N GLU A 355 11.95 11.25 13.55
CA GLU A 355 12.83 10.13 13.87
C GLU A 355 12.16 8.78 13.60
N ALA A 356 10.90 8.60 14.01
CA ALA A 356 10.14 7.38 13.71
C ALA A 356 10.08 7.13 12.20
N TRP A 357 9.75 8.16 11.43
CA TRP A 357 9.73 8.08 9.97
C TRP A 357 11.11 7.78 9.36
N LEU A 358 12.20 8.37 9.88
CA LEU A 358 13.56 8.07 9.42
C LEU A 358 13.93 6.61 9.68
N ARG A 359 13.55 6.05 10.83
CA ARG A 359 13.75 4.63 11.17
C ARG A 359 13.00 3.74 10.18
N ASP A 360 11.76 4.07 9.85
CA ASP A 360 10.96 3.34 8.86
C ASP A 360 11.60 3.41 7.46
N ARG A 361 12.08 4.60 7.04
CA ARG A 361 12.78 4.77 5.76
C ARG A 361 14.09 3.99 5.72
N TYR A 362 14.83 3.94 6.81
CA TYR A 362 16.04 3.15 6.93
C TYR A 362 15.76 1.66 6.80
N LEU A 363 14.76 1.13 7.52
CA LEU A 363 14.35 -0.26 7.41
C LEU A 363 13.87 -0.60 5.99
N ALA A 364 13.02 0.25 5.40
CA ALA A 364 12.55 0.06 4.02
C ALA A 364 13.70 0.07 3.01
N THR A 365 14.70 0.95 3.20
CA THR A 365 15.89 1.02 2.33
C THR A 365 16.75 -0.24 2.45
N LEU A 366 16.99 -0.71 3.68
CA LEU A 366 17.72 -1.93 3.94
C LEU A 366 17.00 -3.15 3.34
N ALA A 367 15.68 -3.23 3.56
CA ALA A 367 14.87 -4.32 3.06
C ALA A 367 14.82 -4.33 1.53
N GLY A 368 14.69 -3.16 0.89
CA GLY A 368 14.81 -3.01 -0.56
C GLY A 368 16.17 -3.46 -1.09
N ALA A 369 17.26 -3.07 -0.43
CA ALA A 369 18.61 -3.48 -0.81
C ALA A 369 18.82 -5.00 -0.70
N VAL A 370 18.33 -5.62 0.37
CA VAL A 370 18.40 -7.08 0.59
C VAL A 370 17.57 -7.81 -0.46
N THR A 371 16.33 -7.38 -0.70
CA THR A 371 15.41 -8.00 -1.67
C THR A 371 15.98 -7.93 -3.07
N HIS A 372 16.52 -6.77 -3.46
CA HIS A 372 17.19 -6.60 -4.74
C HIS A 372 18.44 -7.49 -4.86
N ALA A 373 19.24 -7.61 -3.79
CA ALA A 373 20.40 -8.50 -3.78
C ALA A 373 20.01 -9.98 -3.93
N ILE A 374 18.90 -10.42 -3.31
CA ILE A 374 18.38 -11.79 -3.46
C ILE A 374 17.97 -12.06 -4.90
N ALA A 375 17.25 -11.13 -5.54
CA ALA A 375 16.85 -11.26 -6.93
C ALA A 375 18.06 -11.30 -7.90
N LEU A 376 19.13 -10.56 -7.59
CA LEU A 376 20.38 -10.65 -8.37
C LEU A 376 21.09 -12.00 -8.26
N LEU A 377 20.88 -12.75 -7.17
CA LEU A 377 21.50 -14.07 -6.94
C LEU A 377 20.73 -15.22 -7.60
N HIS A 378 19.44 -15.04 -7.88
CA HIS A 378 18.56 -16.05 -8.44
C HIS A 378 17.80 -15.50 -9.65
N GLU A 379 18.29 -15.81 -10.86
CA GLU A 379 17.68 -15.36 -12.13
C GLU A 379 16.21 -15.78 -12.33
N GLU A 380 15.76 -16.82 -11.61
CA GLU A 380 14.37 -17.32 -11.67
C GLU A 380 13.44 -16.69 -10.63
N LEU A 381 13.96 -15.86 -9.73
CA LEU A 381 13.19 -15.26 -8.65
C LEU A 381 12.87 -13.80 -8.98
N ASN A 382 11.59 -13.51 -9.19
CA ASN A 382 11.15 -12.12 -9.36
C ASN A 382 11.08 -11.43 -7.99
N VAL A 383 11.53 -10.18 -7.91
CA VAL A 383 11.40 -9.33 -6.71
C VAL A 383 9.93 -9.26 -6.25
N ASP A 384 8.98 -9.27 -7.19
CA ASP A 384 7.55 -9.22 -6.90
C ASP A 384 7.01 -10.47 -6.18
N GLU A 385 7.78 -11.57 -6.20
CA GLU A 385 7.43 -12.82 -5.50
C GLU A 385 7.92 -12.83 -4.04
N LEU A 386 8.75 -11.85 -3.65
CA LEU A 386 9.23 -11.71 -2.27
C LEU A 386 8.28 -10.83 -1.46
N VAL A 387 7.73 -11.40 -0.39
CA VAL A 387 7.02 -10.62 0.62
C VAL A 387 8.03 -10.10 1.63
N VAL A 388 8.23 -8.80 1.62
CA VAL A 388 9.05 -8.09 2.59
C VAL A 388 8.17 -7.58 3.72
N ASP A 389 8.61 -7.84 4.93
CA ASP A 389 8.09 -7.21 6.13
C ASP A 389 9.25 -6.57 6.90
N THR A 390 9.05 -5.33 7.34
CA THR A 390 10.03 -4.57 8.13
C THR A 390 9.79 -4.68 9.63
N GLY A 391 8.67 -5.30 10.05
CA GLY A 391 8.28 -5.48 11.45
C GLY A 391 7.72 -4.23 12.12
#